data_AF-A0A0F5FYY3-F1
#
_entry.id   AF-A0A0F5FYY3-F1
#
_cell.length_a   1.000
_cell.length_b   1.000
_cell.length_c   1.000
_cell.angle_alpha   90.00
_cell.angle_beta   90.00
_cell.angle_gamma   90.00
#
_symmetry.space_group_name_H-M   'P 1'
#
loop_
_entity.id
_entity.type
_entity.pdbx_description
1 polymer ?
#
loop_
_entity_poly.entity_id
_entity_poly.type
_entity_poly.pdbx_seq_one_letter_code
_entity_poly.pdbx_strand_id
1 'polypeptide(L)'
;MAKILTNRDDIRQWVSARGGNPVLMEVPAGSSSRTILQLTFGQDALNASGNQGPDRVGGFQLVSWDEWFSALDENGLALRVSDDPSGGNEIEYEFVAREEADRQTTDAAKKPAAVTVQPPGRPLPDE
;
A
#
# COMPACT_ATOMS: atom_id res chain seq x y z
N MET A 1 -5.80 11.10 3.46
CA MET A 1 -6.88 10.07 3.57
C MET A 1 -6.24 8.69 3.41
N ALA A 2 -6.77 7.63 4.00
CA ALA A 2 -6.26 6.26 3.74
C ALA A 2 -7.03 5.64 2.57
N LYS A 3 -6.34 4.92 1.68
CA LYS A 3 -6.88 4.21 0.52
C LYS A 3 -6.46 2.74 0.59
N ILE A 4 -7.36 1.81 0.32
CA ILE A 4 -7.00 0.39 0.20
C ILE A 4 -6.77 0.04 -1.27
N LEU A 5 -5.60 -0.54 -1.54
CA LEU A 5 -5.16 -1.01 -2.84
C LEU A 5 -5.25 -2.53 -2.85
N THR A 6 -6.04 -3.05 -3.78
CA THR A 6 -6.20 -4.48 -4.04
C THR A 6 -5.60 -4.89 -5.40
N ASN A 7 -5.49 -3.94 -6.33
CA ASN A 7 -4.87 -4.19 -7.64
C ASN A 7 -3.35 -4.19 -7.56
N ARG A 8 -2.73 -5.14 -8.27
CA ARG A 8 -1.27 -5.30 -8.33
C ARG A 8 -0.59 -4.05 -8.91
N ASP A 9 -1.13 -3.48 -9.99
CA ASP A 9 -0.58 -2.26 -10.60
C ASP A 9 -0.65 -1.05 -9.67
N ASP A 10 -1.79 -0.83 -9.00
CA ASP A 10 -1.95 0.30 -8.07
C ASP A 10 -0.92 0.24 -6.93
N ILE A 11 -0.74 -0.95 -6.35
CA ILE A 11 0.26 -1.19 -5.30
C ILE A 11 1.66 -0.90 -5.83
N ARG A 12 2.00 -1.47 -6.97
CA ARG A 12 3.33 -1.30 -7.59
C ARG A 12 3.62 0.17 -7.86
N GLN A 13 2.67 0.92 -8.42
CA GLN A 13 2.83 2.33 -8.71
C GLN A 13 3.03 3.14 -7.43
N TRP A 14 2.23 2.89 -6.39
CA TRP A 14 2.34 3.60 -5.11
C TRP A 14 3.69 3.37 -4.43
N VAL A 15 4.18 2.14 -4.46
CA VAL A 15 5.48 1.77 -3.88
C VAL A 15 6.63 2.33 -4.71
N SER A 16 6.57 2.20 -6.03
CA SER A 16 7.62 2.68 -6.94
C SER A 16 7.75 4.20 -6.91
N ALA A 17 6.64 4.93 -6.75
CA ALA A 17 6.64 6.38 -6.59
C ALA A 17 7.42 6.86 -5.34
N ARG A 18 7.57 5.99 -4.34
CA ARG A 18 8.31 6.24 -3.10
C ARG A 18 9.71 5.61 -3.12
N GLY A 19 10.15 5.05 -4.25
CA GLY A 19 11.41 4.33 -4.35
C GLY A 19 11.44 3.03 -3.53
N GLY A 20 10.28 2.43 -3.28
CA GLY A 20 10.16 1.20 -2.52
C GLY A 20 10.31 -0.06 -3.36
N ASN A 21 10.61 -1.18 -2.70
CA ASN A 21 10.79 -2.49 -3.32
C ASN A 21 10.13 -3.60 -2.49
N PRO A 22 9.60 -4.64 -3.15
CA PRO A 22 8.96 -5.75 -2.46
C PRO A 22 10.00 -6.70 -1.87
N VAL A 23 9.83 -7.01 -0.58
CA VAL A 23 10.66 -7.99 0.11
C VAL A 23 9.78 -9.00 0.81
N LEU A 24 10.26 -10.24 0.92
CA LEU A 24 9.60 -11.27 1.72
C LEU A 24 10.61 -12.03 2.55
N MET A 25 10.13 -12.63 3.64
CA MET A 25 10.91 -13.53 4.47
C MET A 25 10.12 -14.80 4.67
N GLU A 26 10.75 -15.94 4.41
CA GLU A 26 10.22 -17.23 4.84
C GLU A 26 10.77 -17.55 6.23
N VAL A 27 9.86 -17.64 7.20
CA VAL A 27 10.19 -18.02 8.57
C VAL A 27 9.76 -19.46 8.80
N PRO A 28 10.65 -20.38 9.23
CA PRO A 28 10.25 -21.72 9.60
C PRO A 28 9.33 -21.68 10.82
N ALA A 29 8.11 -22.20 10.65
CA ALA A 29 7.07 -22.32 11.66
C ALA A 29 6.76 -23.81 11.89
N GLY A 30 7.65 -24.50 12.61
CA GLY A 30 7.54 -25.92 12.89
C GLY A 30 7.69 -26.77 11.62
N SER A 31 6.64 -27.53 11.26
CA SER A 31 6.60 -28.37 10.05
C SER A 31 6.22 -27.60 8.76
N SER A 32 5.96 -26.30 8.87
CA SER A 32 5.58 -25.41 7.76
C SER A 32 6.48 -24.19 7.68
N SER A 33 6.59 -23.54 6.52
CA SER A 33 7.14 -22.19 6.41
C SER A 33 6.00 -21.15 6.45
N ARG A 34 6.25 -20.03 7.11
CA ARG A 34 5.37 -18.86 7.12
C ARG A 34 6.02 -17.76 6.31
N THR A 35 5.33 -17.29 5.28
CA THR A 35 5.77 -16.15 4.47
C THR A 35 5.37 -14.84 5.14
N ILE A 36 6.33 -13.95 5.35
CA ILE A 36 6.15 -12.60 5.86
C ILE A 36 6.41 -11.62 4.72
N LEU A 37 5.41 -10.80 4.40
CA LEU A 37 5.49 -9.79 3.34
C LEU A 37 5.84 -8.44 3.92
N GLN A 38 6.76 -7.72 3.28
CA GLN A 38 7.10 -6.34 3.65
C GLN A 38 7.46 -5.52 2.41
N LEU A 39 7.39 -4.19 2.53
CA LEU A 39 7.87 -3.24 1.53
C LEU A 39 9.00 -2.43 2.16
N THR A 40 10.14 -2.36 1.48
CA THR A 40 11.28 -1.55 1.91
C THR A 40 11.36 -0.28 1.09
N PHE A 41 11.54 0.87 1.75
CA PHE A 41 11.63 2.20 1.13
C PHE A 41 12.98 2.79 1.50
N GLY A 42 13.92 2.82 0.55
CA GLY A 42 15.25 3.33 0.82
C GLY A 42 16.30 2.80 -0.15
N GLN A 43 17.11 3.72 -0.66
CA GLN A 43 18.27 3.36 -1.47
C GLN A 43 19.36 2.64 -0.64
N ASP A 44 19.45 2.84 0.68
CA ASP A 44 20.43 2.15 1.53
C ASP A 44 20.24 0.63 1.58
N ALA A 45 19.00 0.12 1.45
CA ALA A 45 18.74 -1.31 1.37
C ALA A 45 19.18 -1.92 0.03
N LEU A 46 19.24 -1.12 -1.04
CA LEU A 46 19.69 -1.53 -2.37
C LEU A 46 21.18 -1.24 -2.62
N ASN A 47 21.70 -0.16 -2.03
CA ASN A 47 23.09 0.32 -2.14
C ASN A 47 23.96 -0.14 -0.96
N ALA A 48 23.64 -1.27 -0.32
CA ALA A 48 24.63 -2.04 0.42
C ALA A 48 25.70 -2.63 -0.53
N SER A 49 26.27 -1.78 -1.40
CA SER A 49 27.34 -2.01 -2.36
C SER A 49 28.72 -2.14 -1.67
N GLY A 50 28.73 -2.40 -0.36
CA GLY A 50 29.94 -2.36 0.46
C GLY A 50 30.13 -3.55 1.40
N ASN A 51 29.26 -4.57 1.38
CA ASN A 51 29.52 -5.79 2.14
C ASN A 51 29.17 -7.03 1.31
N GLN A 52 30.22 -7.73 0.91
CA GLN A 52 30.13 -9.00 0.20
C GLN A 52 29.56 -10.06 1.16
N GLY A 53 28.28 -10.38 1.02
CA GLY A 53 27.62 -11.48 1.73
C GLY A 53 26.19 -11.67 1.25
N PRO A 54 25.55 -12.83 1.49
CA PRO A 54 24.12 -13.07 1.26
C PRO A 54 23.25 -12.29 2.26
N ASP A 55 23.60 -11.02 2.50
CA ASP A 55 23.14 -10.13 3.56
C ASP A 55 21.75 -9.59 3.24
N ARG A 56 20.80 -10.47 3.56
CA ARG A 56 19.39 -10.18 3.78
C ARG A 56 19.25 -8.99 4.72
N VAL A 57 18.34 -8.06 4.41
CA VAL A 57 17.88 -7.05 5.38
C VAL A 57 17.15 -7.80 6.50
N GLY A 58 17.86 -8.21 7.56
CA GLY A 58 17.26 -8.88 8.73
C GLY A 58 16.50 -10.17 8.44
N GLY A 59 16.85 -10.90 7.37
CA GLY A 59 16.13 -12.11 6.92
C GLY A 59 15.19 -11.90 5.73
N PHE A 60 14.86 -10.66 5.40
CA PHE A 60 14.05 -10.34 4.23
C PHE A 60 14.90 -10.40 2.95
N GLN A 61 14.34 -11.02 1.92
CA GLN A 61 14.90 -11.14 0.59
C GLN A 61 14.15 -10.23 -0.37
N LEU A 62 14.91 -9.51 -1.20
CA LEU A 62 14.35 -8.81 -2.34
C LEU A 62 13.81 -9.84 -3.33
N VAL A 63 12.54 -9.71 -3.66
CA VAL A 63 11.86 -10.65 -4.55
C VAL A 63 11.22 -9.93 -5.71
N SER A 64 10.76 -10.69 -6.71
CA SER A 64 10.02 -10.11 -7.81
C SER A 64 8.62 -9.69 -7.34
N TRP A 65 8.08 -8.65 -7.97
CA TRP A 65 6.70 -8.21 -7.75
C TRP A 65 5.70 -9.37 -7.90
N ASP A 66 5.88 -10.22 -8.90
CA ASP A 66 5.00 -11.36 -9.16
C ASP A 66 4.97 -12.37 -8.00
N GLU A 67 6.14 -12.69 -7.44
CA GLU A 67 6.29 -13.60 -6.30
C GLU A 67 5.66 -13.00 -5.03
N TRP A 68 5.92 -11.72 -4.78
CA TRP A 68 5.34 -11.00 -3.65
C TRP A 68 3.81 -10.89 -3.76
N PHE A 69 3.27 -10.60 -4.95
CA PHE A 69 1.83 -10.54 -5.18
C PHE A 69 1.16 -11.91 -5.08
N SER A 70 1.85 -12.98 -5.49
CA SER A 70 1.34 -14.34 -5.32
C SER A 70 1.15 -14.65 -3.84
N ALA A 71 2.16 -14.39 -3.01
CA ALA A 71 2.05 -14.58 -1.57
C ALA A 71 1.00 -13.65 -0.93
N LEU A 72 0.84 -12.40 -1.41
CA LEU A 72 -0.22 -11.49 -0.94
C LEU A 72 -1.62 -12.07 -1.23
N ASP A 73 -1.81 -12.62 -2.43
CA ASP A 73 -3.08 -13.19 -2.89
C ASP A 73 -3.40 -14.50 -2.15
N GLU A 74 -2.40 -15.37 -1.96
CA GLU A 74 -2.52 -16.61 -1.17
C GLU A 74 -2.95 -16.34 0.28
N ASN A 75 -2.52 -15.21 0.84
CA ASN A 75 -2.91 -14.80 2.20
C ASN A 75 -4.21 -13.98 2.23
N GLY A 76 -4.84 -13.67 1.08
CA GLY A 76 -6.07 -12.88 1.01
C GLY A 76 -5.90 -11.45 1.51
N LEU A 77 -4.70 -10.88 1.38
CA LEU A 77 -4.35 -9.56 1.91
C LEU A 77 -4.54 -8.45 0.86
N ALA A 78 -4.72 -7.23 1.37
CA ALA A 78 -4.77 -5.99 0.63
C ALA A 78 -3.85 -4.96 1.31
N LEU A 79 -3.42 -3.95 0.56
CA LEU A 79 -2.52 -2.91 1.06
C LEU A 79 -3.30 -1.63 1.34
N ARG A 80 -3.46 -1.27 2.60
CA ARG A 80 -3.97 0.02 3.02
C ARG A 80 -2.82 1.02 3.03
N VAL A 81 -2.95 2.12 2.33
CA VAL A 81 -1.92 3.16 2.21
C VAL A 81 -2.48 4.53 2.56
N SER A 82 -1.62 5.42 3.06
CA SER A 82 -1.97 6.81 3.23
C SER A 82 -1.71 7.62 1.95
N ASP A 83 -2.63 8.54 1.65
CA ASP A 83 -2.51 9.51 0.55
C ASP A 83 -1.59 10.68 0.92
N ASP A 84 -1.19 10.81 2.19
CA ASP A 84 -0.34 11.91 2.65
C ASP A 84 1.12 11.67 2.23
N PRO A 85 1.72 12.54 1.40
CA PRO A 85 3.12 12.43 0.97
C PRO A 85 4.10 13.09 1.95
N SER A 86 3.60 13.68 3.06
CA SER A 86 4.43 14.32 4.08
C SER A 86 5.04 13.23 4.95
N GLY A 87 6.06 12.56 4.41
CA GLY A 87 6.81 11.45 5.01
C GLY A 87 7.43 11.83 6.35
N GLY A 88 6.62 11.76 7.40
CA GLY A 88 7.00 12.11 8.77
C GLY A 88 6.66 10.97 9.72
N ASN A 89 7.48 9.92 9.71
CA ASN A 89 7.62 8.93 10.78
C ASN A 89 6.44 7.98 11.08
N GLU A 90 5.30 8.06 10.40
CA GLU A 90 4.18 7.14 10.61
C GLU A 90 4.14 6.05 9.52
N ILE A 91 3.76 4.83 9.91
CA ILE A 91 3.71 3.67 9.01
C ILE A 91 2.84 4.02 7.79
N GLU A 92 3.46 4.20 6.62
CA GLU A 92 2.78 4.68 5.41
C GLU A 92 1.81 3.64 4.79
N TYR A 93 1.93 2.38 5.22
CA TYR A 93 1.13 1.26 4.72
C TYR A 93 0.81 0.21 5.79
N GLU A 94 -0.32 -0.48 5.64
CA GLU A 94 -0.77 -1.57 6.52
C GLU A 94 -1.35 -2.70 5.67
N PHE A 95 -1.11 -3.95 6.07
CA PHE A 95 -1.76 -5.10 5.45
C PHE A 95 -3.10 -5.34 6.13
N VAL A 96 -4.18 -5.32 5.36
CA VAL A 96 -5.54 -5.56 5.82
C VAL A 96 -6.14 -6.74 5.08
N ALA A 97 -7.15 -7.40 5.67
CA ALA A 97 -7.85 -8.46 4.95
C ALA A 97 -8.61 -7.87 3.75
N ARG A 98 -8.67 -8.58 2.61
CA ARG A 98 -9.46 -8.13 1.45
C ARG A 98 -10.93 -7.89 1.78
N GLU A 99 -11.45 -8.60 2.76
CA GLU A 99 -12.81 -8.42 3.28
C GLU A 99 -13.02 -7.02 3.89
N GLU A 100 -11.99 -6.45 4.51
CA GLU A 100 -12.02 -5.10 5.05
C GLU A 100 -11.96 -4.04 3.94
N ALA A 101 -11.28 -4.34 2.83
CA ALA A 101 -11.25 -3.50 1.64
C ALA A 101 -12.63 -3.29 1.02
N ASP A 102 -13.43 -4.37 0.96
CA ASP A 102 -14.81 -4.34 0.48
C ASP A 102 -15.71 -3.49 1.37
N ARG A 103 -15.59 -3.65 2.71
CA ARG A 103 -16.34 -2.85 3.68
C ARG A 103 -15.98 -1.37 3.61
N GLN A 104 -14.70 -1.02 3.43
CA GLN A 104 -14.26 0.38 3.35
C GLN A 104 -14.65 1.04 2.03
N THR A 105 -14.69 0.30 0.92
CA THR A 105 -15.24 0.78 -0.36
C THR A 105 -16.71 1.15 -0.20
N THR A 106 -17.46 0.36 0.56
CA THR A 106 -18.87 0.63 0.86
C THR A 106 -19.05 1.86 1.77
N ASP A 107 -18.16 2.10 2.73
CA ASP A 107 -18.20 3.27 3.61
C ASP A 107 -17.76 4.58 2.92
N ALA A 108 -16.73 4.50 2.07
CA ALA A 108 -16.26 5.64 1.26
C ALA A 108 -17.31 6.07 0.21
N ALA A 109 -18.05 5.12 -0.36
CA ALA A 109 -19.21 5.41 -1.22
C ALA A 109 -20.42 5.97 -0.45
N LYS A 110 -20.41 5.92 0.89
CA LYS A 110 -21.50 6.39 1.75
C LYS A 110 -21.28 7.78 2.34
N LYS A 111 -20.15 8.46 2.08
CA LYS A 111 -20.09 9.92 2.26
C LYS A 111 -20.75 10.57 1.05
N PRO A 112 -22.00 11.07 1.15
CA PRO A 112 -22.53 11.87 0.07
C PRO A 112 -21.60 13.06 -0.08
N ALA A 113 -21.16 13.27 -1.32
CA ALA A 113 -20.65 14.56 -1.74
C ALA A 113 -21.69 15.60 -1.27
N ALA A 114 -21.35 16.38 -0.24
CA ALA A 114 -21.95 17.67 -0.04
C ALA A 114 -21.45 18.58 -1.17
N VAL A 115 -21.82 18.24 -2.40
CA VAL A 115 -21.76 19.15 -3.52
C VAL A 115 -22.88 20.14 -3.23
N THR A 116 -22.51 21.26 -2.62
CA THR A 116 -23.35 22.45 -2.67
C THR A 116 -23.38 22.86 -4.13
N VAL A 117 -24.32 22.32 -4.89
CA VAL A 117 -24.75 22.93 -6.15
C VAL A 117 -25.49 24.19 -5.75
N GLN A 118 -24.78 25.31 -5.78
CA GLN A 118 -25.37 26.63 -5.78
C GLN A 118 -26.20 26.74 -7.07
N PRO A 119 -27.51 26.98 -7.03
CA PRO A 119 -28.32 27.10 -8.23
C PRO A 119 -27.97 28.39 -9.00
N PRO A 120 -27.93 28.39 -10.34
CA PRO A 120 -27.63 29.58 -11.12
C PRO A 120 -28.86 30.52 -11.18
N GLY A 121 -28.64 31.78 -10.80
CA GLY A 121 -29.28 32.98 -11.36
C GLY A 121 -30.81 33.14 -11.26
N ARG A 122 -31.24 34.20 -10.58
CA ARG A 122 -32.48 34.92 -10.94
C ARG A 122 -32.15 36.41 -11.10
N PRO A 123 -32.62 37.08 -12.16
CA PRO A 123 -32.21 38.44 -12.51
C PRO A 123 -32.84 39.50 -11.61
N LEU A 124 -32.21 40.68 -11.62
CA LEU A 124 -32.68 41.93 -11.03
C LEU A 124 -34.13 42.26 -11.45
N PRO A 125 -34.97 42.78 -10.55
CA PRO A 125 -36.02 43.71 -10.91
C PRO A 125 -35.52 45.16 -10.80
N ASP A 126 -35.91 45.93 -11.81
CA ASP A 126 -35.80 47.39 -11.99
C ASP A 126 -36.48 48.15 -10.83
N GLU A 127 -35.79 49.12 -10.22
CA GLU A 127 -36.40 50.35 -9.65
C GLU A 127 -35.35 51.47 -9.49
#